data_AF-A0A7V4FL84-F1
#
_entry.id   AF-A0A7V4FL84-F1
#
_cell.length_a   1.000
_cell.length_b   1.000
_cell.length_c   1.000
_cell.angle_alpha   90.00
_cell.angle_beta   90.00
_cell.angle_gamma   90.00
#
_symmetry.space_group_name_H-M   'P 1'
#
loop_
_entity.id
_entity.type
_entity.pdbx_description
1 polymer ?
#
loop_
_entity_poly.entity_id
_entity_poly.type
_entity_poly.pdbx_seq_one_letter_code
_entity_poly.pdbx_strand_id
1 'polypeptide(L)'
;MKSILFITLLSPLLFCKSFFAQSKYEKTFYGGIFYLSEYIISDEFDFYKKTNDEQNQIDQLFKVAVNFYEGDISEALLALTFTCLPFNHIKVKFLFGSQLKIPLPSPPKKIFDKRLENLPSKLFFDSPNTSFGDKDKLSHFFGNAFLKYNFGFFNMSKFMGIFVENVEEGLFVEGGYSFRDIIANNLGELFGKLLKENKNILPSDILKLYNLLYLRIIL
;
A
#
# COMPACT_ATOMS: atom_id res chain seq x y z
N MET A 1 -47.18 -46.45 15.16
CA MET A 1 -45.77 -46.51 14.68
C MET A 1 -45.58 -45.82 13.31
N LYS A 2 -45.98 -44.55 13.13
CA LYS A 2 -45.69 -43.80 11.88
C LYS A 2 -45.34 -42.32 12.04
N SER A 3 -45.23 -41.79 13.26
CA SER A 3 -45.03 -40.34 13.47
C SER A 3 -43.72 -39.93 14.12
N ILE A 4 -42.81 -40.87 14.41
CA ILE A 4 -41.53 -40.57 15.07
C ILE A 4 -40.36 -40.49 14.06
N LEU A 5 -40.54 -41.01 12.84
CA LEU A 5 -39.46 -41.07 11.85
C LEU A 5 -39.24 -39.78 11.04
N PHE A 6 -40.09 -38.76 11.18
CA PHE A 6 -40.01 -37.54 10.37
C PHE A 6 -39.20 -36.41 11.01
N ILE A 7 -38.85 -36.54 12.30
CA ILE A 7 -38.15 -35.48 13.05
C ILE A 7 -36.62 -35.64 12.98
N THR A 8 -36.12 -36.84 12.67
CA THR A 8 -34.66 -37.09 12.60
C THR A 8 -34.02 -36.67 11.28
N LEU A 9 -34.79 -36.52 10.20
CA LEU A 9 -34.29 -36.18 8.86
C LEU A 9 -34.16 -34.67 8.58
N LEU A 10 -34.72 -33.79 9.43
CA LEU A 10 -34.54 -32.33 9.31
C LEU A 10 -33.43 -31.76 10.20
N SER A 11 -32.79 -32.59 11.03
CA SER A 11 -31.81 -32.13 12.03
C SER A 11 -30.42 -31.73 11.51
N PRO A 12 -29.91 -32.13 10.32
CA PRO A 12 -28.59 -31.66 9.90
C PRO A 12 -28.59 -30.29 9.19
N LEU A 13 -29.75 -29.69 8.89
CA LEU A 13 -29.82 -28.42 8.14
C LEU A 13 -29.65 -27.15 8.98
N LEU A 14 -29.60 -27.25 10.32
CA LEU A 14 -29.55 -26.08 11.21
C LEU A 14 -28.16 -25.74 11.76
N PHE A 15 -27.10 -26.43 11.31
CA PHE A 15 -25.72 -26.18 11.77
C PHE A 15 -24.71 -25.81 10.67
N CYS A 16 -25.15 -25.43 9.48
CA CYS A 16 -24.34 -24.57 8.63
C CYS A 16 -24.50 -23.12 9.10
N LYS A 17 -23.94 -22.78 10.27
CA LYS A 17 -23.46 -21.42 10.47
C LYS A 17 -22.32 -21.27 9.48
N SER A 18 -22.63 -20.75 8.30
CA SER A 18 -21.62 -20.18 7.42
C SER A 18 -20.89 -19.12 8.24
N PHE A 19 -19.71 -19.46 8.74
CA PHE A 19 -18.72 -18.50 9.22
C PHE A 19 -18.21 -17.74 8.00
N PHE A 20 -19.09 -16.94 7.37
CA PHE A 20 -18.60 -15.81 6.61
C PHE A 20 -18.16 -14.81 7.67
N ALA A 21 -16.88 -14.86 8.03
CA ALA A 21 -16.21 -13.76 8.69
C ALA A 21 -16.37 -12.55 7.75
N GLN A 22 -17.40 -11.75 7.96
CA GLN A 22 -17.55 -10.49 7.23
C GLN A 22 -16.36 -9.62 7.62
N SER A 23 -15.51 -9.28 6.63
CA SER A 23 -14.44 -8.34 6.87
C SER A 23 -15.04 -7.03 7.35
N LYS A 24 -14.47 -6.44 8.41
CA LYS A 24 -14.87 -5.13 8.96
C LYS A 24 -14.95 -4.03 7.88
N TYR A 25 -14.21 -4.20 6.79
CA TYR A 25 -14.13 -3.28 5.67
C TYR A 25 -14.63 -3.94 4.39
N GLU A 26 -15.39 -3.17 3.61
CA GLU A 26 -15.72 -3.51 2.23
C GLU A 26 -14.49 -3.42 1.34
N LYS A 27 -14.45 -4.17 0.23
CA LYS A 27 -13.35 -4.19 -0.73
C LYS A 27 -13.35 -2.97 -1.67
N THR A 28 -13.55 -1.78 -1.09
CA THR A 28 -13.47 -0.50 -1.79
C THR A 28 -12.08 0.11 -1.59
N PHE A 29 -11.75 1.15 -2.36
CA PHE A 29 -10.52 1.91 -2.17
C PHE A 29 -10.34 2.41 -0.73
N TYR A 30 -11.36 3.06 -0.15
CA TYR A 30 -11.31 3.52 1.25
C TYR A 30 -11.26 2.35 2.25
N GLY A 31 -12.02 1.29 1.99
CA GLY A 31 -12.01 0.10 2.84
C GLY A 31 -10.63 -0.54 2.91
N GLY A 32 -9.90 -0.63 1.79
CA GLY A 32 -8.53 -1.14 1.77
C GLY A 32 -7.53 -0.22 2.46
N ILE A 33 -7.62 1.11 2.28
CA ILE A 33 -6.76 2.05 3.03
C ILE A 33 -6.94 1.84 4.53
N PHE A 34 -8.19 1.70 5.00
CA PHE A 34 -8.48 1.60 6.41
C PHE A 34 -8.06 0.22 6.95
N TYR A 35 -8.36 -0.85 6.21
CA TYR A 35 -7.93 -2.20 6.52
C TYR A 35 -6.40 -2.31 6.63
N LEU A 36 -5.67 -1.83 5.63
CA LEU A 36 -4.21 -1.88 5.61
C LEU A 36 -3.59 -0.99 6.69
N SER A 37 -4.17 0.17 6.96
CA SER A 37 -3.73 1.04 8.05
C SER A 37 -3.90 0.38 9.41
N GLU A 38 -5.02 -0.33 9.63
CA GLU A 38 -5.23 -1.11 10.85
C GLU A 38 -4.30 -2.32 10.94
N TYR A 39 -4.05 -3.00 9.82
CA TYR A 39 -3.08 -4.08 9.75
C TYR A 39 -1.68 -3.63 10.19
N ILE A 40 -1.19 -2.50 9.68
CA ILE A 40 0.14 -1.94 10.03
C ILE A 40 0.27 -1.63 11.53
N ILE A 41 -0.84 -1.35 12.24
CA ILE A 41 -0.81 -1.06 13.68
C ILE A 41 -1.21 -2.24 14.56
N SER A 42 -1.46 -3.39 13.95
CA SER A 42 -1.88 -4.62 14.63
C SER A 42 -0.71 -5.34 15.30
N ASP A 43 -1.02 -6.19 16.26
CA ASP A 43 -0.04 -7.05 16.92
C ASP A 43 0.55 -8.09 15.95
N GLU A 44 -0.22 -8.48 14.92
CA GLU A 44 0.26 -9.40 13.87
C GLU A 44 1.41 -8.77 13.08
N PHE A 45 1.24 -7.52 12.64
CA PHE A 45 2.31 -6.83 11.92
C PHE A 45 3.48 -6.51 12.85
N ASP A 46 3.23 -6.10 14.10
CA ASP A 46 4.29 -5.88 15.09
C ASP A 46 5.12 -7.14 15.36
N PHE A 47 4.48 -8.31 15.44
CA PHE A 47 5.18 -9.59 15.53
C PHE A 47 6.01 -9.85 14.27
N TYR A 48 5.42 -9.66 13.08
CA TYR A 48 6.14 -9.86 11.81
C TYR A 48 7.37 -8.96 11.68
N LYS A 49 7.29 -7.70 12.14
CA LYS A 49 8.40 -6.75 12.16
C LYS A 49 9.58 -7.21 13.01
N LYS A 50 9.31 -7.87 14.13
CA LYS A 50 10.37 -8.33 15.06
C LYS A 50 11.17 -9.52 14.49
N THR A 51 10.58 -10.28 13.59
CA THR A 51 11.19 -11.51 13.04
C THR A 51 11.70 -11.37 11.61
N ASN A 52 11.46 -10.24 10.94
CA ASN A 52 11.78 -10.05 9.53
C ASN A 52 12.41 -8.68 9.25
N ASP A 53 13.31 -8.62 8.28
CA ASP A 53 13.83 -7.36 7.77
C ASP A 53 12.75 -6.49 7.09
N GLU A 54 13.07 -5.22 6.89
CA GLU A 54 12.10 -4.24 6.40
C GLU A 54 11.67 -4.48 4.94
N GLN A 55 12.49 -5.10 4.09
CA GLN A 55 12.06 -5.44 2.73
C GLN A 55 11.02 -6.57 2.75
N ASN A 56 11.18 -7.56 3.62
CA ASN A 56 10.17 -8.60 3.83
C ASN A 56 8.87 -8.04 4.44
N GLN A 57 8.94 -6.93 5.19
CA GLN A 57 7.74 -6.23 5.67
C GLN A 57 6.96 -5.61 4.50
N ILE A 58 7.65 -5.05 3.50
CA ILE A 58 7.03 -4.49 2.29
C ILE A 58 6.35 -5.60 1.48
N ASP A 59 6.99 -6.77 1.35
CA ASP A 59 6.38 -7.94 0.73
C ASP A 59 5.10 -8.37 1.43
N GLN A 60 5.12 -8.33 2.76
CA GLN A 60 3.95 -8.68 3.57
C GLN A 60 2.81 -7.68 3.37
N LEU A 61 3.09 -6.38 3.34
CA LEU A 61 2.08 -5.36 3.02
C LEU A 61 1.46 -5.62 1.64
N PHE A 62 2.29 -5.93 0.65
CA PHE A 62 1.82 -6.26 -0.69
C PHE A 62 0.92 -7.50 -0.70
N LYS A 63 1.34 -8.60 -0.08
CA LYS A 63 0.56 -9.83 0.02
C LYS A 63 -0.77 -9.62 0.72
N VAL A 64 -0.78 -8.88 1.83
CA VAL A 64 -1.99 -8.59 2.59
C VAL A 64 -2.96 -7.72 1.79
N ALA A 65 -2.48 -6.74 1.03
CA ALA A 65 -3.30 -5.94 0.13
C ALA A 65 -3.89 -6.79 -1.00
N VAL A 66 -3.06 -7.61 -1.67
CA VAL A 66 -3.53 -8.50 -2.74
C VAL A 66 -4.58 -9.48 -2.22
N ASN A 67 -4.39 -10.03 -1.01
CA ASN A 67 -5.36 -10.92 -0.39
C ASN A 67 -6.68 -10.20 -0.04
N PHE A 68 -6.62 -8.98 0.52
CA PHE A 68 -7.81 -8.19 0.81
C PHE A 68 -8.65 -7.91 -0.45
N TYR A 69 -7.98 -7.64 -1.57
CA TYR A 69 -8.60 -7.40 -2.87
C TYR A 69 -8.77 -8.66 -3.72
N GLU A 70 -8.67 -9.86 -3.14
CA GLU A 70 -8.92 -11.15 -3.80
C GLU A 70 -8.14 -11.33 -5.12
N GLY A 71 -6.90 -10.87 -5.16
CA GLY A 71 -6.04 -10.96 -6.33
C GLY A 71 -6.13 -9.78 -7.29
N ASP A 72 -6.97 -8.77 -7.03
CA ASP A 72 -6.95 -7.52 -7.80
C ASP A 72 -5.71 -6.68 -7.44
N ILE A 73 -4.65 -6.90 -8.22
CA ILE A 73 -3.37 -6.21 -8.10
C ILE A 73 -3.51 -4.70 -8.31
N SER A 74 -4.44 -4.26 -9.15
CA SER A 74 -4.60 -2.84 -9.46
C SER A 74 -5.08 -2.08 -8.23
N GLU A 75 -6.17 -2.55 -7.62
CA GLU A 75 -6.71 -1.95 -6.40
C GLU A 75 -5.75 -2.12 -5.21
N ALA A 76 -5.05 -3.26 -5.11
CA ALA A 76 -4.02 -3.45 -4.09
C ALA A 76 -2.88 -2.42 -4.17
N LEU A 77 -2.33 -2.19 -5.36
CA LEU A 77 -1.26 -1.20 -5.58
C LEU A 77 -1.76 0.23 -5.30
N LEU A 78 -2.98 0.57 -5.72
CA LEU A 78 -3.59 1.87 -5.46
C LEU A 78 -3.78 2.10 -3.95
N ALA A 79 -4.35 1.12 -3.24
CA ALA A 79 -4.56 1.22 -1.80
C ALA A 79 -3.24 1.33 -1.02
N LEU A 80 -2.20 0.59 -1.43
CA LEU A 80 -0.87 0.69 -0.83
C LEU A 80 -0.23 2.05 -1.07
N THR A 81 -0.42 2.65 -2.25
CA THR A 81 0.06 4.00 -2.55
C THR A 81 -0.42 4.99 -1.47
N PHE A 82 -1.71 5.00 -1.18
CA PHE A 82 -2.31 5.91 -0.19
C PHE A 82 -2.06 5.48 1.25
N THR A 83 -2.04 4.18 1.53
CA THR A 83 -1.71 3.65 2.86
C THR A 83 -0.27 3.97 3.24
N CYS A 84 0.64 4.12 2.29
CA CYS A 84 2.03 4.47 2.54
C CYS A 84 2.31 5.98 2.51
N LEU A 85 1.30 6.83 2.26
CA LEU A 85 1.51 8.28 2.28
C LEU A 85 1.86 8.78 3.69
N PRO A 86 2.94 9.57 3.86
CA PRO A 86 3.36 10.08 5.16
C PRO A 86 2.60 11.33 5.61
N PHE A 87 1.71 11.86 4.76
CA PHE A 87 0.85 13.01 5.05
C PHE A 87 -0.61 12.67 4.71
N ASN A 88 -1.55 13.36 5.37
CA ASN A 88 -2.99 13.20 5.17
C ASN A 88 -3.63 14.42 4.50
N HIS A 89 -2.82 15.37 4.05
CA HIS A 89 -3.24 16.54 3.31
C HIS A 89 -2.10 16.98 2.40
N ILE A 90 -2.45 17.66 1.32
CA ILE A 90 -1.50 18.41 0.49
C ILE A 90 -1.76 19.90 0.63
N LYS A 91 -0.72 20.70 0.39
CA LYS A 91 -0.83 22.14 0.30
C LYS A 91 -0.73 22.57 -1.16
N VAL A 92 -1.82 23.10 -1.68
CA VAL A 92 -1.88 23.71 -3.00
C VAL A 92 -1.62 25.20 -2.86
N LYS A 93 -0.59 25.71 -3.52
CA LYS A 93 -0.30 27.15 -3.59
C LYS A 93 -1.01 27.73 -4.80
N PHE A 94 -1.78 28.80 -4.60
CA PHE A 94 -2.36 29.57 -5.69
C PHE A 94 -1.51 30.82 -5.99
N LEU A 95 -1.78 31.44 -7.13
CA LEU A 95 -1.30 32.80 -7.43
C LEU A 95 -1.65 33.74 -6.26
N PHE A 96 -0.73 34.64 -5.91
CA PHE A 96 -0.81 35.56 -4.77
C PHE A 96 -0.57 34.96 -3.37
N GLY A 97 -0.01 33.75 -3.27
CA GLY A 97 0.53 33.21 -2.01
C GLY A 97 -0.51 32.63 -1.05
N SER A 98 -1.78 32.52 -1.46
CA SER A 98 -2.78 31.77 -0.72
C SER A 98 -2.50 30.27 -0.81
N GLN A 99 -2.78 29.56 0.30
CA GLN A 99 -2.56 28.12 0.41
C GLN A 99 -3.87 27.42 0.77
N LEU A 100 -4.25 26.42 -0.02
CA LEU A 100 -5.36 25.54 0.29
C LEU A 100 -4.83 24.20 0.77
N LYS A 101 -5.31 23.75 1.94
CA LYS A 101 -5.06 22.40 2.44
C LYS A 101 -6.15 21.47 1.93
N ILE A 102 -5.78 20.55 1.05
CA ILE A 102 -6.71 19.55 0.51
C ILE A 102 -6.50 18.26 1.30
N PRO A 103 -7.53 17.71 1.96
CA PRO A 103 -7.41 16.44 2.67
C PRO A 103 -7.23 15.29 1.68
N LEU A 104 -6.42 14.31 2.06
CA LEU A 104 -6.24 13.07 1.32
C LEU A 104 -7.02 11.92 1.97
N PRO A 105 -7.34 10.86 1.21
CA PRO A 105 -7.86 9.62 1.76
C PRO A 105 -6.96 9.13 2.90
N SER A 106 -7.49 9.09 4.12
CA SER A 106 -6.71 8.82 5.33
C SER A 106 -7.59 8.25 6.43
N PRO A 107 -7.09 7.29 7.24
CA PRO A 107 -7.82 6.82 8.41
C PRO A 107 -7.88 7.91 9.50
N PRO A 108 -8.68 7.71 10.57
CA PRO A 108 -8.68 8.59 11.73
C PRO A 108 -7.27 8.88 12.26
N LYS A 109 -7.02 10.12 12.72
CA LYS A 109 -5.69 10.62 13.10
C LYS A 109 -4.88 9.64 13.98
N LYS A 110 -5.50 9.04 15.00
CA LYS A 110 -4.84 8.07 15.89
C LYS A 110 -4.28 6.86 15.13
N ILE A 111 -5.03 6.34 14.16
CA ILE A 111 -4.60 5.22 13.32
C ILE A 111 -3.53 5.70 12.35
N PHE A 112 -3.72 6.87 11.73
CA PHE A 112 -2.75 7.46 10.80
C PHE A 112 -1.37 7.65 11.44
N ASP A 113 -1.30 8.28 12.62
CA ASP A 113 -0.05 8.57 13.33
C ASP A 113 0.68 7.27 13.69
N LYS A 114 -0.02 6.31 14.31
CA LYS A 114 0.57 5.02 14.70
C LYS A 114 0.99 4.19 13.49
N ARG A 115 0.22 4.23 12.40
CA ARG A 115 0.57 3.58 11.12
C ARG A 115 1.86 4.20 10.59
N LEU A 116 1.98 5.53 10.58
CA LEU A 116 3.17 6.22 10.11
C LEU A 116 4.41 5.87 10.95
N GLU A 117 4.27 5.74 12.27
CA GLU A 117 5.35 5.26 13.14
C GLU A 117 5.79 3.85 12.75
N ASN A 118 4.83 2.98 12.41
CA ASN A 118 5.06 1.56 12.16
C ASN A 118 5.50 1.20 10.74
N LEU A 119 5.32 2.08 9.75
CA LEU A 119 5.74 1.83 8.37
C LEU A 119 7.24 1.49 8.26
N PRO A 120 7.62 0.61 7.33
CA PRO A 120 9.03 0.41 6.97
C PRO A 120 9.71 1.73 6.60
N SER A 121 10.90 1.95 7.15
CA SER A 121 11.76 3.13 6.99
C SER A 121 13.08 2.83 6.31
N LYS A 122 13.45 1.55 6.13
CA LYS A 122 14.71 1.11 5.52
C LYS A 122 14.45 0.33 4.24
N LEU A 123 14.12 1.05 3.18
CA LEU A 123 13.88 0.46 1.87
C LEU A 123 15.19 0.02 1.20
N PHE A 124 16.26 0.76 1.46
CA PHE A 124 17.57 0.59 0.85
C PHE A 124 18.64 0.35 1.93
N PHE A 125 19.76 -0.28 1.55
CA PHE A 125 20.85 -0.54 2.51
C PHE A 125 21.48 0.75 3.05
N ASP A 126 21.38 1.86 2.30
CA ASP A 126 21.87 3.19 2.65
C ASP A 126 20.74 4.13 3.13
N SER A 127 19.58 3.57 3.52
CA SER A 127 18.48 4.36 4.09
C SER A 127 18.94 5.23 5.26
N PRO A 128 18.46 6.48 5.38
CA PRO A 128 18.81 7.35 6.49
C PRO A 128 18.49 6.69 7.84
N ASN A 129 19.43 6.74 8.78
CA ASN A 129 19.25 6.23 10.14
C ASN A 129 18.43 7.20 11.03
N THR A 130 17.33 7.72 10.51
CA THR A 130 16.38 8.57 11.25
C THR A 130 15.10 7.77 11.52
N SER A 131 14.24 8.26 12.44
CA SER A 131 12.95 7.63 12.72
C SER A 131 11.96 7.69 11.54
N PHE A 132 12.21 8.59 10.58
CA PHE A 132 11.45 8.70 9.35
C PHE A 132 12.02 7.81 8.24
N GLY A 133 13.35 7.78 8.08
CA GLY A 133 14.02 7.02 7.03
C GLY A 133 13.44 7.30 5.64
N ASP A 134 13.07 6.22 4.94
CA ASP A 134 12.51 6.20 3.58
C ASP A 134 11.00 5.89 3.55
N LYS A 135 10.26 6.22 4.60
CA LYS A 135 8.80 5.94 4.69
C LYS A 135 8.01 6.54 3.53
N ASP A 136 8.36 7.75 3.10
CA ASP A 136 7.71 8.42 1.97
C ASP A 136 7.95 7.69 0.64
N LYS A 137 9.13 7.10 0.46
CA LYS A 137 9.52 6.36 -0.76
C LYS A 137 8.66 5.12 -1.01
N LEU A 138 7.98 4.58 0.00
CA LEU A 138 6.99 3.52 -0.18
C LEU A 138 5.83 3.96 -1.08
N SER A 139 5.34 5.19 -0.88
CA SER A 139 4.24 5.72 -1.68
C SER A 139 4.66 5.98 -3.13
N HIS A 140 5.90 6.42 -3.33
CA HIS A 140 6.55 6.53 -4.64
C HIS A 140 6.65 5.18 -5.34
N PHE A 141 7.15 4.15 -4.66
CA PHE A 141 7.30 2.81 -5.19
C PHE A 141 5.95 2.22 -5.61
N PHE A 142 4.96 2.19 -4.72
CA PHE A 142 3.65 1.60 -5.04
C PHE A 142 2.85 2.43 -6.05
N GLY A 143 2.96 3.77 -6.00
CA GLY A 143 2.28 4.65 -6.96
C GLY A 143 2.78 4.45 -8.39
N ASN A 144 4.09 4.37 -8.58
CA ASN A 144 4.67 4.11 -9.91
C ASN A 144 4.41 2.66 -10.36
N ALA A 145 4.40 1.70 -9.43
CA ALA A 145 3.97 0.34 -9.73
C ALA A 145 2.51 0.30 -10.21
N PHE A 146 1.60 1.00 -9.53
CA PHE A 146 0.20 1.13 -9.95
C PHE A 146 0.08 1.71 -11.35
N LEU A 147 0.74 2.84 -11.60
CA LEU A 147 0.73 3.50 -12.91
C LEU A 147 1.22 2.57 -14.01
N LYS A 148 2.37 1.91 -13.80
CA LYS A 148 2.95 1.03 -14.81
C LYS A 148 2.14 -0.24 -15.02
N TYR A 149 1.61 -0.83 -13.94
CA TYR A 149 0.75 -2.01 -13.98
C TYR A 149 -0.57 -1.71 -14.73
N ASN A 150 -1.08 -0.49 -14.66
CA ASN A 150 -2.33 -0.12 -15.32
C ASN A 150 -2.15 0.56 -16.69
N PHE A 151 -0.93 0.99 -17.03
CA PHE A 151 -0.65 1.63 -18.31
C PHE A 151 -1.08 0.73 -19.48
N GLY A 152 -1.95 1.26 -20.35
CA GLY A 152 -2.62 0.56 -21.46
C GLY A 152 -4.12 0.32 -21.26
N PHE A 153 -4.59 0.17 -20.01
CA PHE A 153 -6.00 -0.02 -19.67
C PHE A 153 -6.62 1.16 -18.90
N PHE A 154 -5.77 2.02 -18.33
CA PHE A 154 -6.19 3.12 -17.47
C PHE A 154 -6.55 4.38 -18.25
N ASN A 155 -7.74 4.93 -17.97
CA ASN A 155 -8.02 6.32 -18.28
C ASN A 155 -7.27 7.17 -17.24
N MET A 156 -6.14 7.74 -17.65
CA MET A 156 -5.25 8.59 -16.83
C MET A 156 -6.03 9.61 -15.97
N SER A 157 -7.22 10.03 -16.41
CA SER A 157 -8.16 10.88 -15.67
C SER A 157 -8.62 10.36 -14.30
N LYS A 158 -8.68 9.04 -14.03
CA LYS A 158 -9.10 8.52 -12.71
C LYS A 158 -7.97 8.60 -11.68
N PHE A 159 -6.71 8.47 -12.12
CA PHE A 159 -5.53 8.63 -11.29
C PHE A 159 -5.25 10.12 -11.14
N MET A 160 -5.19 10.87 -12.26
CA MET A 160 -5.05 12.33 -12.28
C MET A 160 -6.20 13.06 -11.60
N GLY A 161 -7.41 12.51 -11.53
CA GLY A 161 -8.51 13.06 -10.73
C GLY A 161 -8.25 13.00 -9.23
N ILE A 162 -7.37 12.09 -8.78
CA ILE A 162 -6.85 12.01 -7.42
C ILE A 162 -5.48 12.74 -7.31
N PHE A 163 -4.71 12.80 -8.40
CA PHE A 163 -3.33 13.29 -8.54
C PHE A 163 -3.21 14.61 -9.35
N VAL A 164 -4.18 15.52 -9.27
CA VAL A 164 -4.14 16.79 -10.03
C VAL A 164 -2.85 17.55 -9.71
N GLU A 165 -2.07 17.94 -10.72
CA GLU A 165 -0.86 18.79 -10.80
C GLU A 165 -0.36 19.46 -9.50
N ASN A 166 -1.25 20.09 -8.73
CA ASN A 166 -0.95 20.70 -7.44
C ASN A 166 -0.57 19.71 -6.31
N VAL A 167 -0.97 18.44 -6.42
CA VAL A 167 -0.56 17.34 -5.54
C VAL A 167 0.92 17.04 -5.76
N GLU A 168 1.34 16.97 -7.03
CA GLU A 168 2.73 16.76 -7.42
C GLU A 168 3.58 17.97 -7.02
N GLU A 169 3.12 19.19 -7.32
CA GLU A 169 3.82 20.41 -6.90
C GLU A 169 3.87 20.54 -5.36
N GLY A 170 2.80 20.19 -4.63
CA GLY A 170 2.79 20.14 -3.16
C GLY A 170 3.73 19.08 -2.59
N LEU A 171 3.79 17.90 -3.22
CA LEU A 171 4.75 16.83 -2.92
C LEU A 171 6.20 17.26 -3.18
N PHE A 172 6.47 17.91 -4.32
CA PHE A 172 7.78 18.45 -4.66
C PHE A 172 8.19 19.59 -3.74
N VAL A 173 7.24 20.43 -3.31
CA VAL A 173 7.47 21.57 -2.41
C VAL A 173 7.72 21.12 -0.96
N GLU A 174 7.10 20.03 -0.50
CA GLU A 174 7.30 19.52 0.87
C GLU A 174 8.45 18.50 0.98
N GLY A 175 8.77 17.74 -0.08
CA GLY A 175 9.79 16.68 -0.06
C GLY A 175 11.17 17.07 -0.62
N GLY A 176 11.26 18.07 -1.49
CA GLY A 176 12.47 18.35 -2.26
C GLY A 176 12.81 17.23 -3.26
N TYR A 177 13.58 17.55 -4.30
CA TYR A 177 13.98 16.56 -5.30
C TYR A 177 15.12 15.69 -4.76
N SER A 178 14.85 14.45 -4.33
CA SER A 178 15.90 13.53 -3.90
C SER A 178 16.17 12.46 -4.97
N PHE A 179 17.45 12.15 -5.20
CA PHE A 179 17.84 11.04 -6.08
C PHE A 179 17.17 9.70 -5.69
N ARG A 180 16.89 9.54 -4.40
CA ARG A 180 16.21 8.37 -3.84
C ARG A 180 14.73 8.27 -4.24
N ASP A 181 14.05 9.39 -4.45
CA ASP A 181 12.70 9.40 -5.04
C ASP A 181 12.70 8.84 -6.45
N ILE A 182 13.67 9.27 -7.27
CA ILE A 182 13.82 8.77 -8.64
C ILE A 182 14.07 7.26 -8.63
N ILE A 183 14.93 6.79 -7.73
CA ILE A 183 15.19 5.35 -7.57
C ILE A 183 13.90 4.62 -7.20
N ALA A 184 13.18 5.08 -6.16
CA ALA A 184 11.94 4.46 -5.72
C ALA A 184 10.88 4.43 -6.83
N ASN A 185 10.74 5.52 -7.59
CA ASN A 185 9.85 5.60 -8.75
C ASN A 185 10.21 4.54 -9.81
N ASN A 186 11.48 4.50 -10.24
CA ASN A 186 11.94 3.57 -11.28
C ASN A 186 11.82 2.10 -10.85
N LEU A 187 12.12 1.78 -9.60
CA LEU A 187 11.93 0.44 -9.05
C LEU A 187 10.44 0.08 -8.98
N GLY A 188 9.59 1.03 -8.60
CA GLY A 188 8.14 0.88 -8.65
C GLY A 188 7.66 0.58 -10.06
N GLU A 189 8.10 1.33 -11.06
CA GLU A 189 7.77 1.06 -12.47
C GLU A 189 8.22 -0.34 -12.89
N LEU A 190 9.45 -0.72 -12.58
CA LEU A 190 9.97 -2.05 -12.92
C LEU A 190 9.13 -3.15 -12.27
N PHE A 191 8.77 -2.99 -11.00
CA PHE A 191 7.88 -3.91 -10.28
C PHE A 191 6.51 -4.02 -10.95
N GLY A 192 5.84 -2.89 -11.22
CA GLY A 192 4.55 -2.87 -11.89
C GLY A 192 4.57 -3.46 -13.29
N LYS A 193 5.68 -3.29 -14.03
CA LYS A 193 5.89 -3.94 -15.33
C LYS A 193 5.98 -5.46 -15.19
N LEU A 194 6.86 -5.94 -14.31
CA LEU A 194 7.12 -7.38 -14.14
C LEU A 194 5.92 -8.11 -13.53
N LEU A 195 5.12 -7.44 -12.69
CA LEU A 195 3.87 -7.98 -12.14
C LEU A 195 2.85 -8.39 -13.21
N LYS A 196 2.85 -7.74 -14.39
CA LYS A 196 1.98 -8.12 -15.52
C LYS A 196 2.35 -9.49 -16.09
N GLU A 197 3.65 -9.80 -16.08
CA GLU A 197 4.22 -11.02 -16.65
C GLU A 197 4.24 -12.15 -15.62
N ASN A 198 4.50 -11.82 -14.35
CA ASN A 198 4.57 -12.76 -13.24
C ASN A 198 3.93 -12.18 -11.97
N LYS A 199 2.73 -12.65 -11.63
CA LYS A 199 1.98 -12.20 -10.44
C LYS A 199 2.59 -12.61 -9.10
N ASN A 200 3.59 -13.50 -9.11
CA ASN A 200 4.24 -13.99 -7.90
C ASN A 200 5.48 -13.17 -7.51
N ILE A 201 5.86 -12.18 -8.33
CA ILE A 201 6.99 -11.30 -8.00
C ILE A 201 6.66 -10.44 -6.78
N LEU A 202 7.63 -10.26 -5.91
CA LEU A 202 7.48 -9.50 -4.67
C LEU A 202 8.23 -8.16 -4.74
N PRO A 203 7.79 -7.13 -4.01
CA PRO A 203 8.50 -5.86 -3.91
C PRO A 203 9.99 -6.01 -3.62
N SER A 204 10.37 -6.88 -2.69
CA SER A 204 11.76 -7.10 -2.29
C SER A 204 12.63 -7.67 -3.40
N ASP A 205 12.07 -8.46 -4.33
CA ASP A 205 12.80 -8.95 -5.50
C ASP A 205 13.35 -7.79 -6.34
N ILE A 206 12.58 -6.70 -6.40
CA ILE A 206 12.94 -5.49 -7.16
C ILE A 206 13.80 -4.55 -6.33
N LEU A 207 13.49 -4.36 -5.05
CA LEU A 207 14.29 -3.50 -4.16
C LEU A 207 15.73 -4.01 -4.02
N LYS A 208 15.96 -5.33 -4.04
CA LYS A 208 17.31 -5.92 -4.02
C LYS A 208 18.14 -5.58 -5.27
N LEU A 209 17.53 -5.23 -6.41
CA LEU A 209 18.26 -4.79 -7.59
C LEU A 209 19.01 -3.48 -7.33
N TYR A 210 18.50 -2.62 -6.46
CA TYR A 210 19.21 -1.41 -6.04
C TYR A 210 20.58 -1.74 -5.43
N ASN A 211 20.63 -2.77 -4.58
CA ASN A 211 21.87 -3.21 -3.96
C ASN A 211 22.90 -3.64 -5.02
N LEU A 212 22.45 -4.36 -6.05
CA LEU A 212 23.32 -4.81 -7.15
C LEU A 212 23.81 -3.64 -8.02
N LEU A 213 22.95 -2.69 -8.33
CA LEU A 213 23.30 -1.52 -9.14
C LEU A 213 24.25 -0.58 -8.39
N TYR A 214 24.05 -0.39 -7.09
CA TYR A 214 24.94 0.41 -6.25
C TYR A 214 26.35 -0.17 -6.19
N LEU A 215 26.48 -1.50 -6.00
CA LEU A 215 27.78 -2.17 -5.98
C LEU A 215 28.54 -2.03 -7.31
N ARG A 216 27.83 -2.04 -8.45
CA ARG A 216 28.43 -1.85 -9.77
C ARG A 216 28.95 -0.43 -10.03
N ILE A 217 28.40 0.58 -9.37
CA ILE A 217 28.82 1.98 -9.54
C ILE A 217 30.06 2.29 -8.69
N ILE A 218 30.25 1.57 -7.58
CA ILE A 218 31.33 1.81 -6.63
C ILE A 218 32.58 0.94 -6.90
N LEU A 219 32.39 -0.24 -7.49
CA LEU A 219 33.48 -1.12 -7.93
C LEU A 219 33.92 -0.80 -9.37
#